data_AF-F5AM56-F1
#
_entry.id   AF-F5AM56-F1
#
_cell.length_a   1.000
_cell.length_b   1.000
_cell.length_c   1.000
_cell.angle_alpha   90.00
_cell.angle_beta   90.00
_cell.angle_gamma   90.00
#
_symmetry.space_group_name_H-M   'P 1'
#
loop_
_entity.id
_entity.type
_entity.pdbx_description
1 polymer ?
#
loop_
_entity_poly.entity_id
_entity_poly.type
_entity_poly.pdbx_seq_one_letter_code
_entity_poly.pdbx_strand_id
1 'polypeptide(L)'
;VPVQLPLISALSKLRITIPTDLRPLEARQNILLAVQELEKRFPQGLPKLNPVKDMGIEEPEFVDLVNQIEKLEQQLLSHPLNKSQDENQIECFKRKAEANHEIQQLKTKMRDSQLQKFRDELKNRS
;
A
#
# COMPACT_ATOMS: atom_id res chain seq x y z
N VAL A 1 6.72 -17.79 -17.85
CA VAL A 1 7.80 -17.29 -16.96
C VAL A 1 7.53 -17.84 -15.57
N PRO A 2 8.44 -18.63 -14.99
CA PRO A 2 8.30 -19.03 -13.58
C PRO A 2 8.57 -17.83 -12.67
N VAL A 3 7.76 -17.65 -11.63
CA VAL A 3 7.88 -16.53 -10.68
C VAL A 3 7.92 -17.05 -9.24
N GLN A 4 8.66 -16.36 -8.38
CA GLN A 4 8.73 -16.68 -6.95
C GLN A 4 7.48 -16.15 -6.22
N LEU A 5 7.05 -16.85 -5.17
CA LEU A 5 5.86 -16.47 -4.38
C LEU A 5 5.86 -15.02 -3.86
N PRO A 6 6.98 -14.44 -3.39
CA PRO A 6 7.00 -13.05 -2.91
C PRO A 6 6.66 -12.00 -3.98
N LEU A 7 6.70 -12.37 -5.26
CA LEU A 7 6.35 -11.47 -6.37
C LEU A 7 4.84 -11.43 -6.63
N ILE A 8 4.05 -12.28 -5.95
CA ILE A 8 2.59 -12.31 -6.05
C ILE A 8 2.04 -11.26 -5.09
N SER A 9 1.44 -10.20 -5.63
CA SER A 9 0.89 -9.10 -4.84
C SER A 9 -0.57 -9.32 -4.41
N ALA A 10 -1.36 -10.02 -5.22
CA ALA A 10 -2.76 -10.30 -4.93
C ALA A 10 -3.25 -11.54 -5.69
N LEU A 11 -4.27 -12.18 -5.14
CA LEU A 11 -5.04 -13.24 -5.80
C LEU A 11 -6.46 -12.74 -6.05
N SER A 12 -6.97 -12.96 -7.26
CA SER A 12 -8.34 -12.64 -7.60
C SER A 12 -9.26 -13.81 -7.26
N LYS A 13 -10.54 -13.51 -7.01
CA LYS A 13 -11.58 -14.53 -6.83
C LYS A 13 -11.98 -15.21 -8.15
N LEU A 14 -11.67 -14.57 -9.29
CA LEU A 14 -12.01 -15.04 -10.62
C LEU A 14 -10.94 -15.99 -11.16
N ARG A 15 -11.38 -17.01 -11.90
CA ARG A 15 -10.50 -17.96 -12.58
C ARG A 15 -10.84 -17.98 -14.06
N ILE A 16 -9.81 -17.98 -14.89
CA ILE A 16 -9.94 -18.16 -16.34
C ILE A 16 -9.71 -19.64 -16.65
N THR A 17 -10.49 -20.19 -17.57
CA THR A 17 -10.26 -21.56 -18.06
C THR A 17 -9.00 -21.58 -18.91
N ILE A 18 -8.03 -22.40 -18.53
CA ILE A 18 -6.75 -22.54 -19.22
C ILE A 18 -6.74 -23.87 -19.98
N PRO A 19 -6.38 -23.90 -21.28
CA PRO A 19 -6.25 -25.14 -22.03
C PRO A 19 -5.10 -25.99 -21.46
N THR A 20 -5.16 -27.30 -21.71
CA THR A 20 -4.18 -28.27 -21.19
C THR A 20 -2.75 -28.04 -21.71
N ASP A 21 -2.60 -27.39 -22.88
CA ASP A 21 -1.31 -27.04 -23.46
C ASP A 21 -1.24 -25.57 -23.87
N LEU A 22 -0.24 -24.85 -23.37
CA LEU A 22 0.05 -23.44 -23.65
C LEU A 22 1.32 -23.23 -24.51
N ARG A 23 1.94 -24.31 -25.00
CA ARG A 23 3.08 -24.23 -25.93
C ARG A 23 2.71 -23.66 -27.30
N PRO A 24 1.51 -23.88 -27.86
CA PRO A 24 1.09 -23.22 -29.10
C PRO A 24 0.93 -21.71 -28.90
N LEU A 25 1.28 -20.92 -29.93
CA LEU A 25 1.15 -19.47 -29.88
C LEU A 25 -0.31 -19.02 -29.78
N GLU A 26 -1.19 -19.65 -30.56
CA GLU A 26 -2.63 -19.37 -30.60
C GLU A 26 -3.28 -19.55 -29.22
N ALA A 27 -2.94 -20.63 -28.51
CA ALA A 27 -3.43 -20.88 -27.16
C ALA A 27 -3.04 -19.74 -26.19
N ARG A 28 -1.81 -19.23 -26.27
CA ARG A 28 -1.37 -18.08 -25.45
C ARG A 28 -2.07 -16.78 -25.84
N GLN A 29 -2.27 -16.54 -27.13
CA GLN A 29 -2.97 -15.35 -27.62
C GLN A 29 -4.43 -15.35 -27.17
N ASN A 30 -5.11 -16.49 -27.23
CA ASN A 30 -6.49 -16.61 -26.76
C ASN A 30 -6.62 -16.29 -25.26
N ILE A 31 -5.69 -16.77 -24.43
CA ILE A 31 -5.67 -16.42 -23.00
C ILE A 31 -5.38 -14.94 -22.77
N LEU A 32 -4.46 -14.34 -23.54
CA LEU A 32 -4.20 -12.91 -23.46
C LEU A 32 -5.46 -12.08 -23.77
N LEU A 33 -6.20 -12.44 -24.81
CA LEU A 33 -7.46 -11.77 -25.15
C LEU A 33 -8.51 -11.90 -24.04
N ALA A 34 -8.64 -13.08 -23.43
CA ALA A 34 -9.53 -13.30 -22.30
C ALA A 34 -9.15 -12.44 -21.08
N VAL A 35 -7.85 -12.30 -20.80
CA VAL A 35 -7.34 -11.44 -19.72
C VAL A 35 -7.63 -9.97 -20.01
N GLN A 36 -7.38 -9.50 -21.23
CA GLN A 36 -7.68 -8.13 -21.66
C GLN A 36 -9.17 -7.81 -21.59
N GLU A 37 -10.03 -8.77 -21.95
CA GLU A 37 -11.47 -8.61 -21.82
C GLU A 37 -11.88 -8.49 -20.35
N LEU A 38 -11.26 -9.26 -19.47
CA LEU A 38 -11.51 -9.17 -18.03
C LEU A 38 -11.10 -7.81 -17.48
N GLU A 39 -9.94 -7.28 -17.88
CA GLU A 39 -9.49 -5.94 -17.49
C GLU A 39 -10.47 -4.85 -17.95
N LYS A 40 -10.98 -4.94 -19.19
CA LYS A 40 -12.00 -4.02 -19.70
C LYS A 40 -13.32 -4.08 -18.92
N ARG A 41 -13.73 -5.26 -18.48
CA ARG A 41 -14.96 -5.46 -17.68
C ARG A 41 -14.82 -4.93 -16.26
N PHE A 42 -13.60 -4.87 -15.73
CA PHE A 42 -13.30 -4.44 -14.36
C PHE A 42 -12.34 -3.23 -14.35
N PRO A 43 -12.79 -2.03 -14.79
CA PRO A 43 -11.94 -0.86 -14.90
C PRO A 43 -11.40 -0.36 -13.56
N GLN A 44 -12.06 -0.69 -12.45
CA GLN A 44 -11.61 -0.37 -11.09
C GLN A 44 -10.68 -1.44 -10.49
N GLY A 45 -10.38 -2.50 -11.24
CA GLY A 45 -9.55 -3.63 -10.81
C GLY A 45 -10.35 -4.90 -10.53
N LEU A 46 -9.65 -6.04 -10.54
CA LEU A 46 -10.24 -7.35 -10.32
C LEU A 46 -10.62 -7.56 -8.84
N PRO A 47 -11.73 -8.27 -8.56
CA PRO A 47 -12.12 -8.58 -7.19
C PRO A 47 -11.07 -9.47 -6.53
N LYS A 48 -10.49 -8.98 -5.44
CA LYS A 48 -9.49 -9.69 -4.62
C LYS A 48 -10.15 -10.77 -3.77
N LEU A 49 -9.40 -11.82 -3.49
CA LEU A 49 -9.80 -12.88 -2.56
C LEU A 49 -9.72 -12.37 -1.12
N ASN A 50 -10.74 -12.62 -0.30
CA ASN A 50 -10.74 -12.23 1.11
C ASN A 50 -9.96 -13.25 1.96
N PRO A 51 -8.89 -12.84 2.68
CA PRO A 51 -8.06 -13.77 3.45
C PRO A 51 -8.81 -14.54 4.56
N VAL A 52 -9.85 -13.95 5.14
CA VAL A 52 -10.63 -14.59 6.22
C VAL A 52 -11.77 -15.42 5.64
N LYS A 53 -12.63 -14.79 4.83
CA LYS A 53 -13.86 -15.40 4.31
C LYS A 53 -13.62 -16.42 3.20
N ASP A 54 -12.67 -16.15 2.30
CA ASP A 54 -12.43 -17.00 1.13
C ASP A 54 -11.23 -17.95 1.34
N MET A 55 -10.19 -17.53 2.10
CA MET A 55 -9.01 -18.38 2.36
C MET A 55 -9.05 -19.11 3.71
N GLY A 56 -9.97 -18.78 4.61
CA GLY A 56 -10.15 -19.49 5.89
C GLY A 56 -9.04 -19.24 6.91
N ILE A 57 -8.41 -18.07 6.89
CA ILE A 57 -7.41 -17.69 7.91
C ILE A 57 -8.15 -17.14 9.13
N GLU A 58 -8.02 -17.85 10.27
CA GLU A 58 -8.80 -17.59 11.50
C GLU A 58 -7.97 -17.00 12.65
N GLU A 59 -6.67 -16.75 12.43
CA GLU A 59 -5.79 -16.20 13.47
C GLU A 59 -6.28 -14.82 13.94
N PRO A 60 -6.49 -14.60 15.25
CA PRO A 60 -7.16 -13.40 15.76
C PRO A 60 -6.42 -12.12 15.41
N GLU A 61 -5.09 -12.10 15.57
CA GLU A 61 -4.26 -10.94 15.22
C GLU A 61 -4.36 -10.59 13.73
N PHE A 62 -4.45 -11.60 12.86
CA PHE A 62 -4.57 -11.41 11.42
C PHE A 62 -5.97 -10.91 11.03
N VAL A 63 -7.02 -11.48 11.63
CA VAL A 63 -8.41 -11.05 11.41
C VAL A 63 -8.58 -9.58 11.83
N ASP A 64 -8.00 -9.18 12.95
CA ASP A 64 -8.04 -7.79 13.42
C ASP A 64 -7.34 -6.83 12.45
N LEU A 65 -6.18 -7.23 11.90
CA LEU A 65 -5.48 -6.45 10.88
C LEU A 65 -6.31 -6.29 9.60
N VAL A 66 -6.93 -7.37 9.12
CA VAL A 66 -7.81 -7.33 7.95
C VAL A 66 -8.99 -6.39 8.18
N ASN A 67 -9.63 -6.47 9.35
CA ASN A 67 -10.74 -5.57 9.72
C ASN A 67 -10.29 -4.10 9.80
N GLN A 68 -9.08 -3.84 10.30
CA GLN A 68 -8.52 -2.50 10.36
C GLN A 68 -8.25 -1.92 8.97
N ILE A 69 -7.74 -2.74 8.04
CA ILE A 69 -7.55 -2.37 6.63
C ILE A 69 -8.90 -2.02 5.99
N GLU A 70 -9.91 -2.88 6.12
CA GLU A 70 -11.25 -2.62 5.56
C GLU A 70 -11.86 -1.31 6.09
N LYS A 71 -11.70 -1.04 7.39
CA LYS A 71 -12.16 0.21 8.00
C LYS A 71 -11.45 1.44 7.43
N LEU A 72 -10.14 1.38 7.25
CA LEU A 72 -9.34 2.47 6.68
C LEU A 72 -9.71 2.72 5.21
N GLU A 73 -9.93 1.66 4.43
CA GLU A 73 -10.39 1.77 3.04
C GLU A 73 -11.76 2.45 2.97
N GLN A 74 -12.71 2.07 3.82
CA GLN A 74 -14.02 2.72 3.89
C GLN A 74 -13.91 4.21 4.27
N GLN A 75 -13.06 4.53 5.25
CA GLN A 75 -12.81 5.91 5.65
C GLN A 75 -12.22 6.72 4.49
N LEU A 76 -11.23 6.16 3.78
CA LEU A 76 -10.61 6.79 2.61
C LEU A 76 -11.65 7.05 1.51
N LEU A 77 -12.46 6.05 1.16
CA LEU A 77 -13.48 6.16 0.11
C LEU A 77 -14.59 7.15 0.48
N SER A 78 -14.96 7.22 1.76
CA SER A 78 -15.96 8.17 2.28
C SER A 78 -15.45 9.62 2.31
N HIS A 79 -14.13 9.82 2.31
CA HIS A 79 -13.53 11.14 2.47
C HIS A 79 -13.87 12.06 1.28
N PRO A 80 -14.28 13.32 1.51
CA PRO A 80 -14.66 14.24 0.43
C PRO A 80 -13.58 14.44 -0.64
N LEU A 81 -12.31 14.50 -0.24
CA LEU A 81 -11.18 14.62 -1.17
C LEU A 81 -10.98 13.41 -2.08
N ASN A 82 -11.53 12.23 -1.73
CA ASN A 82 -11.51 11.10 -2.64
C ASN A 82 -12.42 11.33 -3.87
N LYS A 83 -13.43 12.19 -3.74
CA LYS A 83 -14.34 12.57 -4.84
C LYS A 83 -13.86 13.79 -5.61
N SER A 84 -13.25 14.75 -4.91
CA SER A 84 -12.63 15.94 -5.50
C SER A 84 -11.11 15.81 -5.43
N GLN A 85 -10.53 15.07 -6.38
CA GLN A 85 -9.09 14.85 -6.46
C GLN A 85 -8.39 16.10 -7.02
N ASP A 86 -8.33 17.17 -6.22
CA ASP A 86 -7.54 18.38 -6.54
C ASP A 86 -6.08 18.10 -6.19
N GLU A 87 -5.30 17.70 -7.19
CA GLU A 87 -3.90 17.30 -7.04
C GLU A 87 -3.03 18.42 -6.43
N ASN A 88 -3.35 19.69 -6.71
CA ASN A 88 -2.60 20.84 -6.21
C ASN A 88 -2.73 21.00 -4.69
N GLN A 89 -3.92 20.71 -4.12
CA GLN A 89 -4.14 20.76 -2.68
C GLN A 89 -3.36 19.65 -1.96
N ILE A 90 -3.33 18.45 -2.55
CA ILE A 90 -2.56 17.33 -2.03
C ILE A 90 -1.07 17.66 -2.04
N GLU A 91 -0.55 18.26 -3.13
CA GLU A 91 0.85 18.65 -3.22
C GLU A 91 1.21 19.74 -2.20
N CYS A 92 0.39 20.78 -2.05
CA CYS A 92 0.59 21.82 -1.04
C CYS A 92 0.61 21.22 0.38
N PHE A 93 -0.29 20.28 0.67
CA PHE A 93 -0.33 19.58 1.95
C PHE A 93 0.94 18.75 2.20
N LYS A 94 1.43 18.03 1.18
CA LYS A 94 2.68 17.27 1.25
C LYS A 94 3.88 18.18 1.55
N ARG A 95 4.04 19.28 0.80
CA ARG A 95 5.13 20.26 1.02
C ARG A 95 5.09 20.84 2.44
N LYS A 96 3.89 21.15 2.95
CA LYS A 96 3.71 21.62 4.33
C LYS A 96 4.11 20.55 5.36
N ALA A 97 3.75 19.28 5.13
CA ALA A 97 4.10 18.18 6.01
C ALA A 97 5.63 17.94 6.05
N GLU A 98 6.29 17.99 4.89
CA GLU A 98 7.75 17.90 4.76
C GLU A 98 8.45 19.03 5.52
N ALA A 99 8.07 20.28 5.28
CA ALA A 99 8.63 21.43 5.99
C ALA A 99 8.43 21.32 7.52
N ASN A 100 7.25 20.88 7.96
CA ASN A 100 6.98 20.64 9.39
C ASN A 100 7.87 19.53 9.96
N HIS A 101 8.11 18.46 9.20
CA HIS A 101 9.01 17.38 9.60
C HIS A 101 10.44 17.89 9.76
N GLU A 102 10.95 18.68 8.81
CA GLU A 102 12.26 19.32 8.89
C GLU A 102 12.39 20.24 10.12
N ILE A 103 11.36 21.06 10.38
CA ILE A 103 11.33 21.91 11.58
C ILE A 103 11.43 21.07 12.86
N GLN A 104 10.70 19.96 12.96
CA GLN A 104 10.76 19.09 14.13
C GLN A 104 12.14 18.43 14.30
N GLN A 105 12.74 17.98 13.20
CA GLN A 105 14.09 17.43 13.21
C GLN A 105 15.12 18.48 13.68
N LEU A 106 15.06 19.70 13.13
CA LEU A 106 15.95 20.79 13.51
C LEU A 106 15.78 21.20 14.97
N LYS A 107 14.53 21.31 15.46
CA LYS A 107 14.25 21.59 16.88
C LYS A 107 14.83 20.53 17.81
N THR A 108 14.80 19.26 17.40
CA THR A 108 15.36 18.16 18.18
C THR A 108 16.89 18.24 18.20
N LYS A 109 17.52 18.43 17.03
CA LYS A 109 18.97 18.67 16.92
C LYS A 109 19.45 19.85 17.75
N MET A 110 18.70 20.96 17.78
CA MET A 110 19.04 22.13 18.60
C MET A 110 19.02 21.81 20.09
N ARG A 111 17.98 21.11 20.58
CA ARG A 111 17.89 20.69 21.98
C ARG A 111 19.04 19.77 22.37
N ASP A 112 19.34 18.79 21.53
CA ASP A 112 20.40 17.82 21.79
C ASP A 112 21.78 18.49 21.81
N SER A 113 22.05 19.42 20.89
CA SER A 113 23.29 20.20 20.87
C SER A 113 23.46 21.07 22.12
N GLN A 114 22.39 21.73 22.58
CA GLN A 114 22.42 22.51 23.81
C GLN A 114 22.70 21.63 25.03
N LEU A 115 21.99 20.49 25.15
CA LEU A 115 22.22 19.51 26.22
C LEU A 115 23.64 18.95 26.22
N GLN A 116 24.20 18.69 25.03
CA GLN A 116 25.56 18.20 24.90
C GLN A 116 26.58 19.23 25.39
N LYS A 117 26.45 20.50 24.98
CA LYS A 117 27.31 21.59 25.49
C LYS A 117 27.25 21.71 27.02
N PHE A 118 26.05 21.64 27.61
CA PHE A 118 25.92 21.67 29.07
C PHE A 118 26.62 20.50 29.77
N ARG A 119 26.55 19.29 29.21
CA ARG A 119 27.27 18.13 29.76
C ARG A 119 28.79 18.29 29.66
N ASP A 120 29.28 18.80 28.54
CA ASP A 120 30.71 19.05 28.34
C ASP A 120 31.23 20.12 29.31
N GLU A 121 30.47 21.19 29.52
CA GLU A 121 30.81 22.22 30.53
C GLU A 121 30.83 21.66 31.96
N LEU A 122 29.84 20.86 32.35
CA LEU A 122 29.80 20.24 33.68
C LEU A 122 31.01 19.31 33.90
N LYS A 123 31.38 18.53 32.88
CA LYS A 123 32.53 17.62 32.94
C LYS A 123 33.86 18.36 33.09
N ASN A 124 34.01 19.52 32.44
CA ASN A 124 35.25 20.30 32.49
C ASN A 124 35.39 21.15 33.76
N ARG A 125 34.32 21.28 34.57
CA ARG A 125 34.32 22.04 35.84
C ARG A 125 34.51 21.14 37.08
N SER A 126 34.44 19.83 36.92
CA SER A 126 34.70 18.83 37.97
C SER A 126 36.05 18.18 37.78
#